data_AF-A0A964ZP19-F1
#
_entry.id   AF-A0A964ZP19-F1
#
_cell.length_a   1.000
_cell.length_b   1.000
_cell.length_c   1.000
_cell.angle_alpha   90.00
_cell.angle_beta   90.00
_cell.angle_gamma   90.00
#
_symmetry.space_group_name_H-M   'P 1'
#
loop_
_entity.id
_entity.type
_entity.pdbx_description
1 polymer ?
#
loop_
_entity_poly.entity_id
_entity_poly.type
_entity_poly.pdbx_seq_one_letter_code
_entity_poly.pdbx_strand_id
1 'polypeptide(L)'
;MTRRTIASNSRSASASEPRTSEAHSLSLVTVAFFAASAALVFAIAAVAVGREARRLDAVAPRAVYELEDAVQFVASRLAAESQARLTFDDLRQLLRAHLRWLHEKGLQPADVIDRRQDIDDDVVVDEDTLTAWLLAEAERREVEVLDDVDVYRVVRAHLDYFEAIGAVGPQAEG
;
A
#
# COMPACT_ATOMS: atom_id res chain seq x y z
N MET A 1 -9.46 48.15 -86.87
CA MET A 1 -8.68 47.35 -87.85
C MET A 1 -7.45 48.17 -88.18
N THR A 2 -6.21 47.77 -87.84
CA THR A 2 -5.48 46.72 -88.56
C THR A 2 -4.31 46.17 -87.73
N ARG A 3 -4.21 44.84 -87.82
CA ARG A 3 -3.25 43.82 -87.33
C ARG A 3 -1.85 44.23 -86.83
N ARG A 4 -1.53 43.59 -85.69
CA ARG A 4 -0.21 43.27 -85.12
C ARG A 4 0.71 42.56 -86.12
N THR A 5 1.97 42.97 -86.15
CA THR A 5 3.10 42.22 -86.72
C THR A 5 4.05 41.80 -85.60
N ILE A 6 4.56 40.59 -85.75
CA ILE A 6 5.33 39.75 -84.83
C ILE A 6 6.75 40.32 -84.62
N ALA A 7 7.24 40.29 -83.38
CA ALA A 7 8.66 40.30 -83.07
C ALA A 7 8.97 39.15 -82.12
N SER A 8 9.77 38.19 -82.59
CA SER A 8 10.42 37.17 -81.79
C SER A 8 11.58 37.77 -81.01
N ASN A 9 11.80 37.36 -79.76
CA ASN A 9 13.16 37.10 -79.30
C ASN A 9 13.16 36.09 -78.13
N SER A 10 14.18 35.25 -78.14
CA SER A 10 14.36 34.03 -77.39
C SER A 10 15.15 34.21 -76.09
N ARG A 11 14.86 33.34 -75.12
CA ARG A 11 15.69 32.83 -74.02
C ARG A 11 16.50 33.83 -73.18
N SER A 12 16.12 33.91 -71.90
CA SER A 12 17.08 33.76 -70.80
C SER A 12 16.37 33.09 -69.62
N ALA A 13 16.89 31.93 -69.25
CA ALA A 13 16.59 31.28 -67.99
C ALA A 13 17.15 32.14 -66.85
N SER A 14 16.33 32.49 -65.88
CA SER A 14 16.75 32.92 -64.54
C SER A 14 15.71 32.32 -63.59
N ALA A 15 16.00 31.12 -63.12
CA ALA A 15 16.57 30.90 -61.80
C ALA A 15 15.45 30.88 -60.74
N SER A 16 15.19 29.67 -60.27
CA SER A 16 14.47 29.35 -59.05
C SER A 16 14.98 30.17 -57.88
N GLU A 17 14.15 31.02 -57.28
CA GLU A 17 14.35 31.43 -55.90
C GLU A 17 13.77 30.34 -55.00
N PRO A 18 14.59 29.59 -54.24
CA PRO A 18 14.07 28.82 -53.13
C PRO A 18 13.54 29.84 -52.12
N ARG A 19 12.24 29.76 -51.78
CA ARG A 19 11.73 30.36 -50.55
C ARG A 19 12.54 29.74 -49.42
N THR A 20 13.55 30.46 -48.95
CA THR A 20 14.41 30.05 -47.85
C THR A 20 13.49 29.78 -46.67
N SER A 21 13.33 28.50 -46.37
CA SER A 21 12.86 28.02 -45.08
C SER A 21 13.73 28.71 -44.04
N GLU A 22 13.21 29.74 -43.38
CA GLU A 22 13.77 30.23 -42.12
C GLU A 22 13.57 29.08 -41.12
N ALA A 23 14.45 28.09 -41.20
CA ALA A 23 14.67 27.18 -40.10
C ALA A 23 15.16 28.08 -38.95
N HIS A 24 14.27 28.33 -38.00
CA HIS A 24 14.55 29.11 -36.80
C HIS A 24 15.83 28.56 -36.16
N SER A 25 16.96 29.24 -36.39
CA SER A 25 18.23 28.93 -35.75
C SER A 25 18.10 29.39 -34.29
N LEU A 26 17.49 28.53 -33.47
CA LEU A 26 17.43 28.70 -32.02
C LEU A 26 18.84 28.97 -31.52
N SER A 27 19.03 30.15 -30.93
CA SER A 27 20.35 30.53 -30.44
C SER A 27 20.81 29.52 -29.38
N LEU A 28 22.10 29.20 -29.35
CA LEU A 28 22.69 28.30 -28.34
C LEU A 28 22.32 28.77 -26.91
N VAL A 29 22.26 30.09 -26.71
CA VAL A 29 21.85 30.72 -25.45
C VAL A 29 20.38 30.39 -25.12
N THR A 30 19.48 30.46 -26.11
CA THR A 30 18.07 30.08 -25.94
C THR A 30 17.93 28.60 -25.58
N VAL A 31 18.67 27.72 -26.27
CA VAL A 31 18.66 26.28 -25.98
C VAL A 31 19.19 26.01 -24.57
N ALA A 32 20.29 26.64 -24.18
CA ALA A 32 20.87 26.49 -22.85
C ALA A 32 19.92 26.98 -21.74
N PHE A 33 19.27 28.13 -21.94
CA PHE A 33 18.31 28.68 -20.98
C PHE A 33 17.06 27.80 -20.86
N PHE A 34 16.56 27.29 -21.99
CA PHE A 34 15.46 26.33 -22.00
C PHE A 34 15.81 25.05 -21.25
N ALA A 35 16.98 24.47 -21.54
CA ALA A 35 17.46 23.26 -20.85
C ALA A 35 17.62 23.49 -19.34
N ALA A 36 18.20 24.62 -18.93
CA ALA A 36 18.36 24.97 -17.53
C ALA A 36 17.01 25.16 -16.82
N SER A 37 16.06 25.85 -17.47
CA SER A 37 14.72 26.06 -16.94
C SER A 37 13.95 24.74 -16.81
N ALA A 38 14.03 23.88 -17.84
CA ALA A 38 13.41 22.57 -17.83
C ALA A 38 14.00 21.68 -16.72
N ALA A 39 15.33 21.67 -16.55
CA ALA A 39 16.01 20.94 -15.50
C ALA A 39 15.61 21.43 -14.10
N LEU A 40 15.50 22.74 -13.89
CA LEU A 40 15.06 23.32 -12.63
C LEU A 40 13.61 22.93 -12.29
N VAL A 41 12.70 23.07 -13.25
CA VAL A 41 11.29 22.67 -13.07
C VAL A 41 11.20 21.18 -12.78
N PHE A 42 11.94 20.35 -13.51
CA PHE A 42 12.00 18.91 -13.29
C PHE A 42 12.52 18.58 -11.89
N ALA A 43 13.58 19.23 -11.43
CA ALA A 43 14.12 19.03 -10.09
C ALA A 43 13.10 19.39 -8.99
N ILE A 44 12.41 20.53 -9.12
CA ILE A 44 11.36 20.93 -8.17
C ILE A 44 10.21 19.92 -8.18
N ALA A 45 9.77 19.48 -9.36
CA ALA A 45 8.73 18.46 -9.50
C ALA A 45 9.15 17.13 -8.87
N ALA A 46 10.38 16.67 -9.12
CA ALA A 46 10.91 15.43 -8.55
C ALA A 46 11.01 15.50 -7.02
N VAL A 47 11.42 16.64 -6.45
CA VAL A 47 11.44 16.84 -5.00
C VAL A 47 10.02 16.86 -4.43
N ALA A 48 9.07 17.54 -5.08
CA ALA A 48 7.68 17.60 -4.64
C ALA A 48 7.03 16.21 -4.65
N VAL A 49 7.17 15.47 -5.75
CA VAL A 49 6.68 14.09 -5.90
C VAL A 49 7.40 13.15 -4.94
N GLY A 50 8.71 13.23 -4.81
CA GLY A 50 9.48 12.39 -3.88
C GLY A 50 9.13 12.64 -2.41
N ARG A 51 8.81 13.88 -2.05
CA ARG A 51 8.32 14.23 -0.70
C ARG A 51 6.92 13.66 -0.46
N GLU A 52 6.05 13.71 -1.46
CA GLU A 52 4.68 13.19 -1.37
C GLU A 52 4.63 11.66 -1.39
N ALA A 53 5.44 11.02 -2.24
CA ALA A 53 5.62 9.58 -2.31
C ALA A 53 6.14 9.04 -0.97
N ARG A 54 7.16 9.65 -0.37
CA ARG A 54 7.61 9.27 0.99
C ARG A 54 6.55 9.47 2.06
N ARG A 55 5.58 10.38 1.88
CA ARG A 55 4.46 10.54 2.81
C ARG A 55 3.44 9.41 2.64
N LEU A 56 3.17 9.01 1.40
CA LEU A 56 2.22 7.95 1.07
C LEU A 56 2.79 6.55 1.34
N ASP A 57 4.08 6.35 1.13
CA ASP A 57 4.78 5.12 1.52
C ASP A 57 4.79 4.93 3.05
N ALA A 58 4.64 6.02 3.81
CA ALA A 58 4.45 5.98 5.27
C ALA A 58 2.98 5.74 5.68
N VAL A 59 2.04 5.67 4.73
CA VAL A 59 0.67 5.23 4.98
C VAL A 59 0.62 3.75 4.63
N ALA A 60 0.99 2.90 5.58
CA ALA A 60 0.76 1.47 5.49
C ALA A 60 -0.72 1.23 5.13
N PRO A 61 -1.04 0.24 4.27
CA PRO A 61 -2.42 -0.16 4.01
C PRO A 61 -3.18 -0.27 5.33
N ARG A 62 -4.30 0.46 5.45
CA ARG A 62 -5.09 0.54 6.67
C ARG A 62 -5.54 -0.88 7.03
N ALA A 63 -4.94 -1.45 8.06
CA ALA A 63 -5.28 -2.78 8.56
C ALA A 63 -6.68 -2.75 9.19
N VAL A 64 -7.74 -2.86 8.39
CA VAL A 64 -9.10 -2.97 8.91
C VAL A 64 -9.29 -4.43 9.31
N TYR A 65 -9.44 -4.65 10.62
CA TYR A 65 -9.77 -5.98 11.11
C TYR A 65 -11.20 -6.35 10.69
N GLU A 66 -11.32 -7.35 9.82
CA GLU A 66 -12.59 -7.99 9.50
C GLU A 66 -12.65 -9.37 10.16
N LEU A 67 -13.70 -9.61 10.96
CA LEU A 67 -13.83 -10.83 11.75
C LEU A 67 -14.02 -12.07 10.87
N GLU A 68 -14.84 -11.99 9.83
CA GLU A 68 -15.11 -13.16 8.97
C GLU A 68 -13.86 -13.54 8.15
N ASP A 69 -13.10 -12.55 7.68
CA ASP A 69 -11.81 -12.78 7.03
C ASP A 69 -10.81 -13.44 7.98
N ALA A 70 -10.75 -12.98 9.23
CA ALA A 70 -9.90 -13.60 10.26
C ALA A 70 -10.29 -15.07 10.49
N VAL A 71 -11.59 -15.37 10.58
CA VAL A 71 -12.08 -16.75 10.75
C VAL A 71 -11.67 -17.60 9.57
N GLN A 72 -11.88 -17.13 8.35
CA GLN A 72 -11.52 -17.86 7.13
C GLN A 72 -10.01 -18.07 7.02
N PHE A 73 -9.23 -17.06 7.38
CA PHE A 73 -7.77 -17.11 7.39
C PHE A 73 -7.25 -18.13 8.41
N VAL A 74 -7.76 -18.10 9.64
CA VAL A 74 -7.40 -19.05 10.69
C VAL A 74 -7.82 -20.46 10.30
N ALA A 75 -9.06 -20.65 9.86
CA ALA A 75 -9.56 -21.95 9.41
C ALA A 75 -8.65 -22.54 8.32
N SER A 76 -8.17 -21.75 7.36
CA SER A 76 -7.29 -22.21 6.28
C SER A 76 -5.89 -22.66 6.73
N ARG A 77 -5.45 -22.29 7.93
CA ARG A 77 -4.12 -22.59 8.49
C ARG A 77 -4.12 -23.63 9.60
N LEU A 78 -5.31 -24.01 10.09
CA LEU A 78 -5.44 -25.07 11.09
C LEU A 78 -5.12 -26.43 10.47
N ALA A 79 -4.50 -27.29 11.28
CA ALA A 79 -4.27 -28.68 10.92
C ALA A 79 -5.61 -29.42 10.73
N ALA A 80 -5.63 -30.44 9.88
CA ALA A 80 -6.85 -31.19 9.55
C ALA A 80 -7.54 -31.78 10.80
N GLU A 81 -6.74 -32.17 11.79
CA GLU A 81 -7.21 -32.67 13.08
C GLU A 81 -7.99 -31.60 13.85
N SER A 82 -7.49 -30.35 13.88
CA SER A 82 -8.16 -29.23 14.54
C SER A 82 -9.39 -28.76 13.75
N GLN A 83 -9.33 -28.76 12.41
CA GLN A 83 -10.46 -28.42 11.54
C GLN A 83 -11.64 -29.40 11.67
N ALA A 84 -11.36 -30.69 11.92
CA ALA A 84 -12.40 -31.69 12.11
C ALA A 84 -13.18 -31.50 13.43
N ARG A 85 -12.62 -30.73 14.37
CA ARG A 85 -13.19 -30.52 15.71
C ARG A 85 -13.71 -29.10 15.92
N LEU A 86 -13.22 -28.11 15.16
CA LEU A 86 -13.60 -26.71 15.29
C LEU A 86 -14.61 -26.31 14.23
N THR A 87 -15.73 -25.74 14.66
CA THR A 87 -16.66 -25.08 13.75
C THR A 87 -16.25 -23.62 13.49
N PHE A 88 -16.77 -23.04 12.40
CA PHE A 88 -16.63 -21.60 12.14
C PHE A 88 -17.24 -20.73 13.25
N ASP A 89 -18.27 -21.25 13.93
CA ASP A 89 -18.92 -20.55 15.05
C ASP A 89 -18.00 -20.52 16.28
N ASP A 90 -17.31 -21.62 16.58
CA ASP A 90 -16.33 -21.69 17.67
C ASP A 90 -15.15 -20.76 17.42
N LEU A 91 -14.63 -20.74 16.19
CA LEU A 91 -13.58 -19.80 15.78
C LEU A 91 -14.05 -18.35 15.98
N ARG A 92 -15.27 -17.99 15.56
CA ARG A 92 -15.79 -16.64 15.81
C ARG A 92 -15.82 -16.30 17.29
N GLN A 93 -16.21 -17.23 18.15
CA GLN A 93 -16.26 -17.00 19.59
C GLN A 93 -14.86 -16.80 20.19
N LEU A 94 -13.90 -17.64 19.80
CA LEU A 94 -12.51 -17.56 20.25
C LEU A 94 -11.83 -16.25 19.79
N LEU A 95 -11.96 -15.89 18.52
CA LEU A 95 -11.36 -14.68 17.98
C LEU A 95 -11.97 -13.42 18.63
N ARG A 96 -13.28 -13.41 18.89
CA ARG A 96 -13.93 -12.32 19.67
C ARG A 96 -13.45 -12.27 21.12
N ALA A 97 -13.21 -13.42 21.75
CA ALA A 97 -12.66 -13.46 23.09
C ALA A 97 -11.25 -12.89 23.14
N HIS A 98 -10.40 -13.22 22.17
CA HIS A 98 -9.06 -12.66 22.04
C HIS A 98 -9.10 -11.14 21.83
N LEU A 99 -9.99 -10.62 20.98
CA LEU A 99 -10.17 -9.17 20.82
C LEU A 99 -10.62 -8.49 22.13
N ARG A 100 -11.56 -9.08 22.88
CA ARG A 100 -11.94 -8.54 24.20
C ARG A 100 -10.76 -8.51 25.17
N TRP A 101 -9.94 -9.55 25.18
CA TRP A 101 -8.74 -9.58 26.01
C TRP A 101 -7.76 -8.48 25.63
N LEU A 102 -7.50 -8.29 24.33
CA LEU A 102 -6.67 -7.17 23.83
C LEU A 102 -7.24 -5.81 24.28
N HIS A 103 -8.55 -5.65 24.21
CA HIS A 103 -9.23 -4.45 24.68
C HIS A 103 -9.05 -4.23 26.19
N GLU A 104 -9.24 -5.26 27.01
CA GLU A 104 -9.03 -5.21 28.46
C GLU A 104 -7.57 -4.90 28.85
N LYS A 105 -6.62 -5.31 28.01
CA LYS A 105 -5.19 -4.99 28.16
C LYS A 105 -4.82 -3.61 27.63
N GLY A 106 -5.76 -2.86 27.07
CA GLY A 106 -5.51 -1.53 26.48
C GLY A 106 -4.73 -1.58 25.16
N LEU A 107 -4.66 -2.74 24.52
CA LEU A 107 -3.91 -2.98 23.29
C LEU A 107 -4.71 -2.70 22.02
N GLN A 108 -5.96 -2.27 22.18
CA GLN A 108 -6.77 -1.79 21.07
C GLN A 108 -6.75 -0.26 21.04
N PRO A 109 -6.54 0.34 19.85
CA PRO A 109 -6.70 1.78 19.69
C PRO A 109 -8.10 2.20 20.16
N ALA A 110 -8.17 3.12 21.11
CA ALA A 110 -9.45 3.62 21.63
C ALA A 110 -10.25 4.39 20.57
N ASP A 111 -9.61 4.81 19.49
CA ASP A 111 -10.18 5.74 18.52
C ASP A 111 -9.48 5.61 17.16
N VAL A 112 -10.25 5.64 16.06
CA VAL A 112 -9.71 5.57 14.68
C VAL A 112 -9.24 6.97 14.28
N ILE A 113 -8.17 7.44 14.92
CA ILE A 113 -7.56 8.72 14.59
C ILE A 113 -6.52 8.47 13.51
N ASP A 114 -6.59 9.24 12.41
CA ASP A 114 -5.52 9.32 11.41
C ASP A 114 -4.26 9.92 12.07
N ARG A 115 -3.51 9.12 12.82
CA ARG A 115 -2.15 9.43 13.26
C ARG A 115 -1.18 8.58 12.47
N ARG A 116 -0.07 9.21 12.07
CA ARG A 116 1.18 8.52 11.76
C ARG A 116 1.44 7.55 12.92
N GLN A 117 1.74 6.28 12.64
CA GLN A 117 2.05 5.32 13.70
C GLN A 117 3.13 5.91 14.60
N ASP A 118 2.77 6.11 15.85
CA ASP A 118 3.65 6.56 16.94
C ASP A 118 3.64 5.40 17.92
N ILE A 119 4.68 4.57 17.86
CA ILE A 119 4.87 3.46 18.79
C ILE A 119 5.54 4.08 20.01
N ASP A 120 4.73 4.64 20.92
CA ASP A 120 5.22 5.28 22.15
C ASP A 120 5.57 4.23 23.23
N ASP A 121 4.89 3.07 23.22
CA ASP A 121 5.05 1.99 24.20
C ASP A 121 5.08 0.61 23.52
N ASP A 122 6.20 -0.11 23.65
CA ASP A 122 6.30 -1.52 23.24
C ASP A 122 5.58 -2.41 24.26
N VAL A 123 4.43 -2.97 23.88
CA VAL A 123 3.76 -4.00 24.69
C VAL A 123 4.06 -5.38 24.12
N VAL A 124 4.95 -6.10 24.80
CA VAL A 124 5.25 -7.50 24.50
C VAL A 124 4.17 -8.38 25.11
N VAL A 125 3.42 -9.08 24.25
CA VAL A 125 2.44 -10.09 24.69
C VAL A 125 3.10 -11.47 24.68
N ASP A 126 3.13 -12.10 25.83
CA ASP A 126 3.55 -13.49 25.98
C ASP A 126 2.44 -14.45 25.49
N GLU A 127 2.74 -15.23 24.45
CA GLU A 127 1.80 -16.16 23.80
C GLU A 127 1.25 -17.22 24.77
N ASP A 128 2.06 -17.64 25.74
CA ASP A 128 1.70 -18.65 26.74
C ASP A 128 0.62 -18.12 27.70
N THR A 129 0.76 -16.88 28.15
CA THR A 129 -0.22 -16.19 29.00
C THR A 129 -1.58 -16.03 28.30
N LEU A 130 -1.58 -15.69 27.00
CA LEU A 130 -2.80 -15.57 26.20
C LEU A 130 -3.47 -16.94 26.00
N THR A 131 -2.67 -17.97 25.69
CA THR A 131 -3.16 -19.34 25.47
C THR A 131 -3.88 -19.86 26.72
N ALA A 132 -3.26 -19.71 27.89
CA ALA A 132 -3.84 -20.13 29.17
C ALA A 132 -5.15 -19.36 29.49
N TRP A 133 -5.20 -18.06 29.19
CA TRP A 133 -6.41 -17.27 29.41
C TRP A 133 -7.55 -17.68 28.48
N LEU A 134 -7.27 -17.90 27.19
CA LEU A 134 -8.27 -18.33 26.20
C LEU A 134 -8.82 -19.72 26.51
N LEU A 135 -7.99 -20.64 27.00
CA LEU A 135 -8.43 -21.95 27.45
C LEU A 135 -9.48 -21.83 28.55
N ALA A 136 -9.18 -21.07 29.61
CA ALA A 136 -10.11 -20.83 30.71
C ALA A 136 -11.37 -20.09 30.28
N GLU A 137 -11.27 -19.21 29.28
CA GLU A 137 -12.40 -18.44 28.75
C GLU A 137 -13.29 -19.25 27.81
N ALA A 138 -12.74 -20.22 27.10
CA ALA A 138 -13.49 -21.14 26.26
C ALA A 138 -14.29 -22.14 27.12
N GLU A 139 -13.72 -22.61 28.25
CA GLU A 139 -14.43 -23.45 29.22
C GLU A 139 -15.66 -22.72 29.78
N ARG A 140 -15.51 -21.43 30.10
CA ARG A 140 -16.62 -20.57 30.58
C ARG A 140 -17.77 -20.43 29.59
N ARG A 141 -17.53 -20.64 28.30
CA ARG A 141 -18.52 -20.43 27.23
C ARG A 141 -19.18 -21.71 26.74
N GLU A 142 -18.86 -22.86 27.36
CA GLU A 142 -19.31 -24.17 26.87
C GLU A 142 -18.97 -24.41 25.40
N VAL A 143 -17.95 -23.71 24.88
CA VAL A 143 -17.29 -24.14 23.66
C VAL A 143 -16.64 -25.47 24.03
N GLU A 144 -16.83 -26.53 23.25
CA GLU A 144 -16.12 -27.79 23.46
C GLU A 144 -14.62 -27.49 23.32
N VAL A 145 -13.98 -27.19 24.45
CA VAL A 145 -12.58 -26.77 24.45
C VAL A 145 -11.76 -28.01 24.23
N LEU A 146 -11.16 -27.95 23.07
CA LEU A 146 -10.17 -28.87 22.54
C LEU A 146 -8.86 -28.71 23.31
N ASP A 147 -8.14 -29.83 23.39
CA ASP A 147 -6.77 -29.98 23.88
C ASP A 147 -5.91 -28.70 23.71
N ASP A 148 -5.11 -28.34 24.71
CA ASP A 148 -4.31 -27.09 24.80
C ASP A 148 -3.58 -26.72 23.49
N VAL A 149 -3.15 -27.75 22.76
CA VAL A 149 -2.47 -27.64 21.47
C VAL A 149 -3.33 -26.97 20.38
N ASP A 150 -4.64 -27.23 20.35
CA ASP A 150 -5.55 -26.63 19.37
C ASP A 150 -5.79 -25.15 19.65
N VAL A 151 -5.91 -24.76 20.92
CA VAL A 151 -6.03 -23.34 21.31
C VAL A 151 -4.76 -22.57 20.94
N TYR A 152 -3.59 -23.13 21.22
CA TYR A 152 -2.31 -22.54 20.81
C TYR A 152 -2.24 -22.31 19.29
N ARG A 153 -2.67 -23.30 18.49
CA ARG A 153 -2.69 -23.17 17.01
C ARG A 153 -3.62 -22.08 16.53
N VAL A 154 -4.80 -21.92 17.15
CA VAL A 154 -5.74 -20.84 16.84
C VAL A 154 -5.13 -19.49 17.17
N VAL A 155 -4.51 -19.34 18.34
CA VAL A 155 -3.84 -18.10 18.77
C VAL A 155 -2.76 -17.71 17.77
N ARG A 156 -1.86 -18.65 17.47
CA ARG A 156 -0.77 -18.42 16.52
C ARG A 156 -1.28 -18.00 15.15
N ALA A 157 -2.26 -18.73 14.61
CA ALA A 157 -2.86 -18.40 13.31
C ALA A 157 -3.58 -17.04 13.32
N HIS A 158 -4.10 -16.59 14.46
CA HIS A 158 -4.73 -15.28 14.60
C HIS A 158 -3.68 -14.15 14.68
N LEU A 159 -2.54 -14.40 15.32
CA LEU A 159 -1.39 -13.48 15.30
C LEU A 159 -0.82 -13.35 13.88
N ASP A 160 -0.69 -14.46 13.15
CA ASP A 160 -0.29 -14.45 11.73
C ASP A 160 -1.27 -13.61 10.87
N TYR A 161 -2.56 -13.56 11.23
CA TYR A 161 -3.52 -12.71 10.55
C TYR A 161 -3.25 -11.23 10.83
N PHE A 162 -2.95 -10.85 12.08
CA PHE A 162 -2.57 -9.48 12.42
C PHE A 162 -1.30 -9.05 11.68
N GLU A 163 -0.31 -9.94 11.54
CA GLU A 163 0.89 -9.69 10.73
C GLU A 163 0.52 -9.51 9.24
N ALA A 164 -0.30 -10.40 8.68
CA ALA A 164 -0.70 -10.36 7.29
C ALA A 164 -1.45 -9.06 6.90
N ILE A 165 -2.22 -8.49 7.82
CA ILE A 165 -2.91 -7.21 7.60
C ILE A 165 -2.05 -5.99 7.96
N GLY A 166 -0.85 -6.17 8.51
CA GLY A 166 0.03 -5.08 8.95
C GLY A 166 -0.44 -4.39 10.24
N ALA A 167 -1.17 -5.10 11.11
CA ALA A 167 -1.62 -4.62 12.41
C ALA A 167 -0.56 -4.74 13.52
N VAL A 168 0.55 -5.44 13.27
CA VAL A 168 1.71 -5.54 14.19
C VAL A 168 2.96 -4.93 13.56
N GLY A 169 3.76 -4.25 14.39
CA GLY A 169 5.05 -3.67 14.00
C GLY A 169 6.16 -4.72 13.92
N PRO A 170 7.38 -4.33 13.50
CA PRO A 170 8.53 -5.23 13.48
C PRO A 170 8.78 -5.82 14.88
N GLN A 171 9.27 -7.07 14.91
CA GLN A 171 9.63 -7.75 16.16
C GLN A 171 10.62 -6.89 16.95
N ALA A 172 10.36 -6.69 18.24
CA ALA A 172 11.30 -5.98 19.12
C ALA A 172 12.58 -6.82 19.27
N GLU A 173 13.74 -6.21 19.03
CA GLU A 173 15.03 -6.82 19.35
C GLU A 173 15.19 -6.82 20.87
N GLY A 174 15.16 -8.00 21.48
CA GLY A 174 15.42 -8.21 22.91
C GLY A 174 16.90 -8.15 23.28
#